data_AF-A0A536RAB4-F1
#
_entry.id   AF-A0A536RAB4-F1
#
_cell.length_a   1.000
_cell.length_b   1.000
_cell.length_c   1.000
_cell.angle_alpha   90.00
_cell.angle_beta   90.00
_cell.angle_gamma   90.00
#
_symmetry.space_group_name_H-M   'P 1'
#
loop_
_entity.id
_entity.type
_entity.pdbx_description
1 polymer ?
#
loop_
_entity_poly.entity_id
_entity_poly.type
_entity_poly.pdbx_seq_one_letter_code
_entity_poly.pdbx_strand_id
1 'polypeptide(L)'
;MAARLRIGDAPRVPVPPRPSREIDQQVKADTLLAFVGYHAWANDRILTTAAGLSDEEFLATGKLDHDSVFQTLRHLMDVDWSWREFCIGHNVGDTCLWDHGFVLDDLPTIHAFCLDEDKRFWKYVESLDDVALLEPLATGPDFAVPRCLILAHVR
;
A
#
# COMPACT_ATOMS: atom_id res chain seq x y z
N MET A 1 9.14 57.53 -0.60
CA MET A 1 9.86 56.72 0.41
C MET A 1 8.83 55.96 1.23
N ALA A 2 8.67 54.65 1.00
CA ALA A 2 7.72 53.81 1.74
C ALA A 2 8.41 53.17 2.94
N ALA A 3 7.82 53.30 4.13
CA ALA A 3 8.32 52.74 5.37
C ALA A 3 8.06 51.22 5.43
N ARG A 4 9.10 50.42 5.69
CA ARG A 4 9.00 48.99 6.02
C ARG A 4 8.50 48.87 7.47
N LEU A 5 7.34 48.25 7.68
CA LEU A 5 6.96 47.73 9.00
C LEU A 5 7.90 46.56 9.37
N ARG A 6 8.57 46.67 10.53
CA ARG A 6 9.26 45.54 11.15
C ARG A 6 8.23 44.76 11.97
N ILE A 7 8.00 43.50 11.62
CA ILE A 7 7.25 42.57 12.46
C ILE A 7 8.13 42.25 13.66
N GLY A 8 7.67 42.63 14.85
CA GLY A 8 8.40 42.47 16.10
C GLY A 8 8.56 41.01 16.52
N ASP A 9 9.61 40.76 17.31
CA ASP A 9 9.86 39.53 18.05
C ASP A 9 8.69 39.24 19.01
N ALA A 10 7.73 38.46 18.54
CA ALA A 10 6.79 37.81 19.44
C ALA A 10 7.53 36.70 20.21
N PRO A 11 7.34 36.57 21.54
CA PRO A 11 7.94 35.47 22.29
C PRO A 11 7.47 34.15 21.69
N ARG A 12 8.42 33.29 21.30
CA ARG A 12 8.11 31.92 20.84
C ARG A 12 7.41 31.21 21.99
N VAL A 13 6.12 30.93 21.83
CA VAL A 13 5.40 30.02 22.70
C VAL A 13 6.13 28.68 22.63
N PRO A 14 6.57 28.08 23.75
CA PRO A 14 7.17 26.77 23.74
C PRO A 14 6.16 25.80 23.11
N VAL A 15 6.53 25.22 21.96
CA VAL A 15 5.77 24.11 21.40
C VAL A 15 5.92 22.97 22.42
N PRO A 16 4.84 22.47 23.02
CA PRO A 16 4.94 21.36 23.94
C PRO A 16 5.65 20.20 23.21
N PRO A 17 6.53 19.44 23.90
CA PRO A 17 7.12 18.25 23.29
C PRO A 17 5.98 17.42 22.70
N ARG A 18 6.13 17.04 21.44
CA ARG A 18 5.19 16.13 20.78
C ARG A 18 5.07 14.94 21.74
N PRO A 19 3.86 14.62 22.27
CA PRO A 19 3.73 13.54 23.22
C PRO A 19 4.42 12.33 22.58
N SER A 20 5.37 11.74 23.30
CA SER A 20 5.98 10.47 22.95
C SER A 20 4.80 9.55 22.72
N ARG A 21 4.50 9.31 21.45
CA ARG A 21 3.44 8.42 21.03
C ARG A 21 4.00 7.05 21.36
N GLU A 22 3.87 6.64 22.61
CA GLU A 22 3.58 5.24 22.90
C GLU A 22 2.30 4.97 22.11
N ILE A 23 2.46 4.64 20.82
CA ILE A 23 1.44 3.94 20.07
C ILE A 23 1.46 2.54 20.68
N ASP A 24 0.95 2.43 21.91
CA ASP A 24 0.64 1.17 22.57
C ASP A 24 -0.74 0.68 22.09
N GLN A 25 -1.06 0.98 20.82
CA GLN A 25 -2.10 0.31 20.08
C GLN A 25 -1.39 -0.75 19.26
N GLN A 26 -1.07 -1.86 19.93
CA GLN A 26 -0.69 -3.10 19.26
C GLN A 26 -1.71 -3.35 18.16
N VAL A 27 -1.31 -3.13 16.90
CA VAL A 27 -2.12 -3.53 15.76
C VAL A 27 -2.13 -5.06 15.80
N LYS A 28 -3.25 -5.63 16.26
CA LYS A 28 -3.41 -7.06 16.38
C LYS A 28 -3.57 -7.68 15.00
N ALA A 29 -3.14 -8.93 14.86
CA ALA A 29 -3.33 -9.72 13.65
C ALA A 29 -4.79 -9.70 13.17
N ASP A 30 -5.76 -9.83 14.09
CA ASP A 30 -7.20 -9.77 13.78
C ASP A 30 -7.62 -8.47 13.08
N THR A 31 -7.07 -7.32 13.49
CA THR A 31 -7.36 -6.02 12.85
C THR A 31 -6.80 -5.99 11.43
N LEU A 32 -5.60 -6.53 11.22
CA LEU A 32 -5.00 -6.61 9.89
C LEU A 32 -5.79 -7.57 9.00
N LEU A 33 -6.21 -8.73 9.50
CA LEU A 33 -7.06 -9.66 8.76
C LEU A 33 -8.40 -9.03 8.36
N ALA A 34 -8.97 -8.15 9.19
CA ALA A 34 -10.14 -7.37 8.81
C ALA A 34 -9.86 -6.42 7.63
N PHE A 35 -8.69 -5.78 7.60
CA PHE A 35 -8.28 -4.95 6.45
C PHE A 35 -8.01 -5.79 5.20
N VAL A 36 -7.31 -6.92 5.30
CA VAL A 36 -7.09 -7.84 4.17
C VAL A 36 -8.43 -8.30 3.60
N GLY A 37 -9.38 -8.69 4.44
CA GLY A 37 -10.72 -9.09 3.99
C GLY A 37 -11.49 -7.96 3.32
N TYR A 38 -11.38 -6.74 3.84
CA TYR A 38 -11.97 -5.55 3.23
C TYR A 38 -11.36 -5.24 1.86
N HIS A 39 -10.04 -5.34 1.73
CA HIS A 39 -9.36 -5.06 0.47
C HIS A 39 -9.66 -6.12 -0.59
N ALA A 40 -9.69 -7.41 -0.24
CA ALA A 40 -10.14 -8.46 -1.14
C ALA A 40 -11.57 -8.19 -1.66
N TRP A 41 -12.49 -7.79 -0.78
CA TRP A 41 -13.84 -7.37 -1.19
C TRP A 41 -13.83 -6.14 -2.09
N ALA A 42 -13.01 -5.14 -1.79
CA ALA A 42 -12.92 -3.92 -2.59
C ALA A 42 -12.34 -4.20 -3.98
N ASN A 43 -11.29 -5.03 -4.07
CA ASN A 43 -10.66 -5.45 -5.31
C ASN A 43 -11.64 -6.23 -6.20
N ASP A 44 -12.38 -7.20 -5.64
CA ASP A 44 -13.43 -7.93 -6.37
C ASP A 44 -14.47 -6.98 -6.97
N ARG A 45 -14.89 -5.97 -6.21
CA ARG A 45 -15.84 -4.96 -6.70
C ARG A 45 -15.28 -4.11 -7.83
N ILE A 46 -14.02 -3.68 -7.73
CA ILE A 46 -13.34 -2.91 -8.76
C ILE A 46 -13.21 -3.74 -10.04
N LEU A 47 -12.74 -4.99 -9.93
CA LEU A 47 -12.56 -5.91 -11.05
C LEU A 47 -13.89 -6.28 -11.71
N THR A 48 -14.93 -6.54 -10.91
CA THR A 48 -16.29 -6.78 -11.40
C THR A 48 -16.83 -5.57 -12.15
N THR A 49 -16.55 -4.35 -11.68
CA THR A 49 -16.96 -3.14 -12.38
C THR A 49 -16.19 -2.96 -13.69
N ALA A 50 -14.88 -3.21 -13.67
CA ALA A 50 -14.03 -3.15 -14.87
C ALA A 50 -14.45 -4.17 -15.94
N ALA A 51 -15.02 -5.32 -15.55
CA ALA A 51 -15.53 -6.31 -16.48
C ALA A 51 -16.74 -5.85 -17.31
N GLY A 52 -17.37 -4.73 -16.92
CA GLY A 52 -18.43 -4.09 -17.71
C GLY A 52 -17.92 -3.16 -18.80
N LEU A 53 -16.62 -2.88 -18.87
CA LEU A 53 -16.01 -2.02 -19.88
C LEU A 53 -15.78 -2.78 -21.18
N SER A 54 -15.88 -2.07 -22.30
CA SER A 54 -15.31 -2.55 -23.57
C SER A 54 -13.78 -2.54 -23.53
N ASP A 55 -13.14 -3.31 -24.42
CA ASP A 55 -11.67 -3.30 -24.56
C ASP A 55 -11.13 -1.89 -24.85
N GLU A 56 -11.87 -1.09 -25.63
CA GLU A 56 -11.50 0.30 -25.92
C GLU A 56 -11.52 1.16 -24.65
N GLU A 57 -12.59 1.08 -23.85
CA GLU A 57 -12.70 1.84 -22.59
C GLU A 57 -11.68 1.38 -21.54
N PHE A 58 -11.38 0.08 -21.50
CA PHE A 58 -10.41 -0.50 -20.58
C PHE A 58 -8.99 -0.01 -20.85
N LEU A 59 -8.64 0.18 -22.13
CA LEU A 59 -7.33 0.63 -22.60
C LEU A 59 -7.25 2.15 -22.81
N ALA A 60 -8.37 2.86 -22.81
CA ALA A 60 -8.42 4.29 -23.08
C ALA A 60 -7.59 5.09 -22.06
N THR A 61 -6.74 5.98 -22.59
CA THR A 61 -5.95 6.95 -21.82
C THR A 61 -6.84 8.09 -21.31
N GLY A 62 -6.56 8.61 -20.12
CA GLY A 62 -7.41 9.59 -19.46
C GLY A 62 -6.73 10.28 -18.27
N LYS A 63 -7.51 10.99 -17.46
CA LYS A 63 -7.01 11.73 -16.28
C LYS A 63 -6.90 10.84 -15.04
N LEU A 64 -6.36 9.65 -15.20
CA LEU A 64 -6.04 8.76 -14.10
C LEU A 64 -4.55 8.89 -13.77
N ASP A 65 -4.18 8.64 -12.51
CA ASP A 65 -2.78 8.71 -12.07
C ASP A 65 -1.87 7.73 -12.84
N HIS A 66 -2.44 6.65 -13.38
CA HIS A 66 -1.76 5.66 -14.23
C HIS A 66 -2.27 5.64 -15.68
N ASP A 67 -2.88 6.74 -16.16
CA ASP A 67 -3.33 6.95 -17.53
C ASP A 67 -4.57 6.12 -17.96
N SER A 68 -4.65 4.82 -17.67
CA SER A 68 -5.82 3.97 -18.03
C SER A 68 -6.30 3.07 -16.88
N VAL A 69 -7.49 2.49 -17.04
CA VAL A 69 -8.01 1.50 -16.09
C VAL A 69 -7.08 0.28 -16.04
N PHE A 70 -6.68 -0.22 -17.21
CA PHE A 70 -5.72 -1.32 -17.32
C PHE A 70 -4.43 -1.07 -16.55
N GLN A 71 -3.78 0.08 -16.76
CA GLN A 71 -2.54 0.41 -16.07
C GLN A 71 -2.74 0.64 -14.57
N THR A 72 -3.89 1.21 -14.18
CA THR A 72 -4.24 1.35 -12.76
C THR A 72 -4.35 -0.01 -12.08
N LEU A 73 -5.07 -0.98 -12.68
CA LEU A 73 -5.22 -2.32 -12.12
C LEU A 73 -3.90 -3.07 -12.06
N ARG A 74 -3.07 -2.97 -13.11
CA ARG A 74 -1.71 -3.53 -13.09
C ARG A 74 -0.88 -2.95 -11.95
N HIS A 75 -0.95 -1.64 -11.73
CA HIS A 75 -0.28 -1.02 -10.60
C HIS A 75 -0.77 -1.56 -9.25
N LEU A 76 -2.07 -1.84 -9.09
CA LEU A 76 -2.58 -2.45 -7.85
C LEU A 76 -1.94 -3.81 -7.60
N MET A 77 -1.90 -4.66 -8.63
CA MET A 77 -1.32 -6.00 -8.52
C MET A 77 0.17 -5.95 -8.17
N ASP A 78 0.90 -5.00 -8.76
CA ASP A 78 2.32 -4.79 -8.45
C ASP A 78 2.54 -4.34 -7.00
N VAL A 79 1.71 -3.42 -6.48
CA VAL A 79 1.78 -2.96 -5.10
C VAL A 79 1.51 -4.11 -4.12
N ASP A 80 0.43 -4.86 -4.33
CA ASP A 80 0.01 -5.94 -3.42
C ASP A 80 1.09 -7.04 -3.36
N TRP A 81 1.60 -7.45 -4.53
CA TRP A 81 2.70 -8.41 -4.63
C TRP A 81 4.00 -7.88 -4.02
N SER A 82 4.47 -6.72 -4.50
CA SER A 82 5.81 -6.21 -4.18
C SER A 82 5.98 -6.02 -2.68
N TRP A 83 4.95 -5.48 -2.02
CA TRP A 83 5.02 -5.22 -0.60
C TRP A 83 4.82 -6.46 0.26
N ARG A 84 4.06 -7.47 -0.19
CA ARG A 84 4.03 -8.78 0.49
C ARG A 84 5.40 -9.43 0.43
N GLU A 85 6.04 -9.46 -0.74
CA GLU A 85 7.38 -10.02 -0.91
C GLU A 85 8.42 -9.27 -0.07
N PHE A 86 8.33 -7.93 -0.01
CA PHE A 86 9.16 -7.14 0.90
C PHE A 86 8.96 -7.53 2.37
N CYS A 87 7.71 -7.70 2.81
CA CYS A 87 7.41 -8.10 4.18
C CYS A 87 7.95 -9.50 4.54
N ILE A 88 8.05 -10.40 3.55
CA ILE A 88 8.63 -11.75 3.67
C ILE A 88 10.17 -11.71 3.72
N GLY A 89 10.80 -10.59 3.36
CA GLY A 89 12.24 -10.35 3.50
C GLY A 89 12.98 -10.15 2.18
N HIS A 90 12.28 -10.00 1.05
CA HIS A 90 12.90 -9.59 -0.21
C HIS A 90 13.17 -8.08 -0.23
N ASN A 91 14.09 -7.61 -1.08
CA ASN A 91 14.41 -6.17 -1.16
C ASN A 91 13.38 -5.44 -2.03
N VAL A 92 12.99 -4.22 -1.65
CA VAL A 92 12.03 -3.38 -2.42
C VAL A 92 12.39 -3.24 -3.91
N GLY A 93 13.69 -3.21 -4.25
CA GLY A 93 14.16 -3.09 -5.64
C GLY A 93 14.08 -4.38 -6.46
N ASP A 94 13.89 -5.53 -5.80
CA ASP A 94 13.88 -6.85 -6.42
C ASP A 94 12.45 -7.44 -6.50
N THR A 95 11.44 -6.72 -5.98
CA THR A 95 10.08 -7.24 -5.82
C THR A 95 9.09 -6.78 -6.89
N CYS A 96 9.51 -5.93 -7.82
CA CYS A 96 8.69 -5.46 -8.95
C CYS A 96 8.06 -6.64 -9.68
N LEU A 97 6.72 -6.73 -9.67
CA LEU A 97 5.97 -7.88 -10.16
C LEU A 97 6.35 -8.29 -11.59
N TRP A 98 6.64 -7.29 -12.43
CA TRP A 98 6.94 -7.47 -13.86
C TRP A 98 8.26 -8.18 -14.12
N ASP A 99 9.17 -8.18 -13.14
CA ASP A 99 10.48 -8.85 -13.26
C ASP A 99 10.41 -10.34 -12.93
N HIS A 100 9.25 -10.83 -12.46
CA HIS A 100 9.03 -12.22 -12.04
C HIS A 100 8.26 -13.09 -13.06
N GLY A 101 8.11 -12.61 -14.30
CA GLY A 101 7.58 -13.40 -15.41
C GLY A 101 6.05 -13.58 -15.42
N PHE A 102 5.31 -12.80 -14.62
CA PHE A 102 3.86 -12.77 -14.67
C PHE A 102 3.35 -12.08 -15.95
N VAL A 103 2.34 -12.69 -16.57
CA VAL A 103 1.67 -12.17 -17.78
C VAL A 103 0.26 -11.74 -17.39
N LEU A 104 0.08 -10.43 -17.16
CA LEU A 104 -1.17 -9.81 -16.71
C LEU A 104 -1.68 -8.79 -17.74
N ASP A 105 -1.85 -9.26 -18.97
CA ASP A 105 -2.09 -8.41 -20.13
C ASP A 105 -3.57 -8.18 -20.43
N ASP A 106 -4.47 -8.82 -19.68
CA ASP A 106 -5.91 -8.66 -19.80
C ASP A 106 -6.61 -8.72 -18.44
N LEU A 107 -7.89 -8.35 -18.42
CA LEU A 107 -8.66 -8.35 -17.18
C LEU A 107 -8.82 -9.74 -16.54
N PRO A 108 -9.08 -10.84 -17.30
CA PRO A 108 -9.15 -12.18 -16.72
C PRO A 108 -7.86 -12.61 -16.01
N THR A 109 -6.70 -12.36 -16.59
CA THR A 109 -5.40 -12.70 -15.98
C THR A 109 -5.12 -11.86 -14.74
N ILE A 110 -5.42 -10.55 -14.78
CA ILE A 110 -5.34 -9.66 -13.60
C ILE A 110 -6.27 -10.16 -12.49
N HIS A 111 -7.51 -10.51 -12.81
CA HIS A 111 -8.48 -10.96 -11.81
C HIS A 111 -8.06 -12.29 -11.17
N ALA A 112 -7.62 -13.25 -11.97
CA ALA A 112 -7.10 -14.52 -11.45
C ALA A 112 -5.90 -14.31 -10.52
N PHE A 113 -4.98 -13.42 -10.89
CA PHE A 113 -3.84 -13.06 -10.06
C PHE A 113 -4.28 -12.43 -8.73
N CYS A 114 -5.20 -11.46 -8.78
CA CYS A 114 -5.74 -10.81 -7.57
C CYS A 114 -6.28 -11.83 -6.58
N LEU A 115 -7.11 -12.78 -7.03
CA LEU A 115 -7.71 -13.79 -6.15
C LEU A 115 -6.66 -14.70 -5.50
N ASP A 116 -5.58 -15.01 -6.21
CA ASP A 116 -4.50 -15.81 -5.65
C ASP A 116 -3.61 -15.01 -4.71
N GLU A 117 -3.39 -13.73 -5.01
CA GLU A 117 -2.64 -12.81 -4.17
C GLU A 117 -3.36 -12.50 -2.86
N ASP A 118 -4.66 -12.26 -2.89
CA ASP A 118 -5.51 -12.09 -1.70
C ASP A 118 -5.37 -13.29 -0.74
N LYS A 119 -5.36 -14.53 -1.29
CA LYS A 119 -5.17 -15.75 -0.49
C LYS A 119 -3.76 -15.85 0.09
N ARG A 120 -2.73 -15.47 -0.69
CA ARG A 120 -1.33 -15.46 -0.21
C ARG A 120 -1.17 -14.44 0.90
N PHE A 121 -1.73 -13.26 0.74
CA PHE A 121 -1.63 -12.19 1.71
C PHE A 121 -2.37 -12.50 3.00
N TRP A 122 -3.59 -13.05 2.90
CA TRP A 122 -4.32 -13.55 4.07
C TRP A 122 -3.50 -14.55 4.87
N LYS A 123 -2.99 -15.61 4.21
CA LYS A 123 -2.18 -16.64 4.87
C LYS A 123 -0.90 -16.07 5.48
N TYR A 124 -0.29 -15.10 4.81
CA TYR A 124 0.88 -14.43 5.31
C TYR A 124 0.57 -13.70 6.62
N VAL A 125 -0.45 -12.82 6.64
CA VAL A 125 -0.83 -12.08 7.85
C VAL A 125 -1.24 -13.03 8.99
N GLU A 126 -1.98 -14.09 8.68
CA GLU A 126 -2.39 -15.11 9.67
C GLU A 126 -1.19 -15.85 10.30
N SER A 127 -0.07 -15.94 9.58
CA SER A 127 1.14 -16.62 10.08
C SER A 127 2.01 -15.78 11.01
N LEU A 128 1.78 -14.46 11.11
CA LEU A 128 2.62 -13.55 11.87
C LEU A 128 2.19 -13.51 13.35
N ASP A 129 3.16 -13.68 14.24
CA ASP A 129 2.97 -13.39 15.66
C ASP A 129 3.22 -11.90 15.96
N ASP A 130 2.98 -11.50 17.22
CA ASP A 130 3.15 -10.12 17.66
C ASP A 130 4.58 -9.59 17.49
N VAL A 131 5.59 -10.46 17.63
CA VAL A 131 7.00 -10.07 17.48
C VAL A 131 7.29 -9.76 16.02
N ALA A 132 6.83 -10.64 15.12
CA ALA A 132 6.96 -10.44 13.69
C ALA A 132 6.18 -9.19 13.22
N LEU A 133 4.97 -8.96 13.72
CA LEU A 133 4.20 -7.77 13.35
C LEU A 133 4.90 -6.45 13.73
N LEU A 134 5.66 -6.45 14.83
CA LEU A 134 6.39 -5.28 15.32
C LEU A 134 7.81 -5.16 14.75
N GLU A 135 8.28 -6.13 13.98
CA GLU A 135 9.62 -6.09 13.37
C GLU A 135 9.77 -4.84 12.48
N PRO A 136 10.78 -3.99 12.72
CA PRO A 136 11.05 -2.85 11.87
C PRO A 136 11.65 -3.30 10.53
N LEU A 137 10.98 -2.96 9.43
CA LEU A 137 11.48 -3.22 8.08
C LEU A 137 11.99 -1.91 7.47
N ALA A 138 13.24 -1.92 7.00
CA ALA A 138 13.89 -0.76 6.40
C ALA A 138 13.55 -0.65 4.91
N THR A 139 12.88 0.44 4.51
CA THR A 139 12.62 0.75 3.09
C THR A 139 13.67 1.70 2.51
N GLY A 140 14.64 2.12 3.32
CA GLY A 140 15.75 2.97 2.94
C GLY A 140 16.77 3.12 4.08
N PRO A 141 17.90 3.81 3.86
CA PRO A 141 19.00 3.89 4.82
C PRO A 141 18.62 4.45 6.19
N ASP A 142 17.69 5.41 6.21
CA ASP A 142 17.31 6.17 7.41
C ASP A 142 15.81 6.02 7.75
N PHE A 143 15.12 5.05 7.14
CA PHE A 143 13.68 4.88 7.30
C PHE A 143 13.30 3.40 7.46
N ALA A 144 12.84 3.07 8.66
CA ALA A 144 12.24 1.79 8.99
C ALA A 144 10.91 2.00 9.71
N VAL A 145 9.95 1.13 9.42
CA VAL A 145 8.63 1.13 10.06
C VAL A 145 8.28 -0.29 10.47
N PRO A 146 7.48 -0.47 11.54
CA PRO A 146 6.96 -1.79 11.90
C PRO A 146 6.25 -2.45 10.72
N ARG A 147 6.46 -3.76 10.54
CA ARG A 147 5.80 -4.57 9.50
C ARG A 147 4.28 -4.34 9.48
N CYS A 148 3.62 -4.27 10.63
CA CYS A 148 2.19 -4.03 10.72
C CYS A 148 1.72 -2.71 10.09
N LEU A 149 2.55 -1.66 10.07
CA LEU A 149 2.20 -0.40 9.40
C LEU A 149 2.28 -0.52 7.88
N ILE A 150 3.25 -1.31 7.37
CA ILE A 150 3.31 -1.63 5.95
C ILE A 150 2.08 -2.45 5.57
N LEU A 151 1.77 -3.50 6.33
CA LEU A 151 0.61 -4.36 6.07
C LEU A 151 -0.74 -3.63 6.16
N ALA A 152 -0.85 -2.58 6.97
CA ALA A 152 -2.04 -1.73 7.03
C ALA A 152 -2.09 -0.68 5.90
N HIS A 153 -0.96 -0.37 5.28
CA HIS A 153 -0.86 0.57 4.16
C HIS A 153 -1.07 -0.12 2.81
N VAL A 154 -0.51 -1.32 2.69
CA VAL A 154 -0.70 -2.22 1.55
C VAL A 154 -2.15 -2.67 1.56
N ARG A 155 -2.73 -2.69 0.36
CA ARG A 155 -4.11 -3.14 0.18
C ARG A 155 -4.10 -4.66 0.28
#